data_AF-A0A948UJ04-F1
#
_entry.id   AF-A0A948UJ04-F1
#
_cell.length_a   1.000
_cell.length_b   1.000
_cell.length_c   1.000
_cell.angle_alpha   90.00
_cell.angle_beta   90.00
_cell.angle_gamma   90.00
#
_symmetry.space_group_name_H-M   'P 1'
#
loop_
_entity.id
_entity.type
_entity.pdbx_description
1 polymer ?
#
loop_
_entity_poly.entity_id
_entity_poly.type
_entity_poly.pdbx_seq_one_letter_code
_entity_poly.pdbx_strand_id
1 'polypeptide(L)'
;MLIDWFTVIAQIINFLVLVYLLKRFLYGPIIRAMDEREKKIALRQEEAGKKKEEADLEAKDYRRKNMEFDERREEMFSQIKEEVEARRKDLINEARNQVNADRTKWYEAIQREKEVFLQDLRRRAGRQTCAISRQVLKEMADVDLEDHIIHVFIKRLLSLNKDEIEALKESIHRFSQKISVHSAFKIPVKPAGEIMEVLRNQADGHVDVKFEVSPDLICGIELKIQGTRISWNVDDYLETLEESLLAALENKGEKAAEKKDDRG
;
A
#
# COMPACT_ATOMS: atom_id res chain seq x y z
N MET A 1 -19.62 107.95 -102.54
CA MET A 1 -19.26 106.71 -101.82
C MET A 1 -18.14 106.05 -102.58
N LEU A 2 -16.90 106.31 -102.17
CA LEU A 2 -15.73 105.54 -102.62
C LEU A 2 -15.37 104.68 -101.42
N ILE A 3 -15.62 103.38 -101.53
CA ILE A 3 -15.04 102.43 -100.58
C ILE A 3 -13.55 102.47 -100.90
N ASP A 4 -12.78 103.10 -100.03
CA ASP A 4 -11.34 103.19 -100.15
C ASP A 4 -10.77 101.78 -99.94
N TRP A 5 -10.53 101.06 -101.03
CA TRP A 5 -10.12 99.64 -101.01
C TRP A 5 -8.86 99.42 -100.16
N PHE A 6 -8.03 100.46 -100.02
CA PHE A 6 -6.89 100.52 -99.11
C PHE A 6 -7.30 100.43 -97.63
N THR A 7 -8.33 101.15 -97.20
CA THR A 7 -8.86 101.08 -95.82
C THR A 7 -9.47 99.73 -95.50
N VAL A 8 -10.13 99.08 -96.47
CA VAL A 8 -10.68 97.72 -96.31
C VAL A 8 -9.55 96.71 -96.15
N ILE A 9 -8.50 96.78 -96.96
CA ILE A 9 -7.33 95.91 -96.84
C ILE A 9 -6.62 96.15 -95.49
N ALA A 10 -6.44 97.40 -95.07
CA ALA A 10 -5.83 97.74 -93.78
C ALA A 10 -6.67 97.21 -92.59
N GLN A 11 -8.01 97.28 -92.66
CA GLN A 11 -8.91 96.69 -91.65
C GLN A 11 -8.83 95.16 -91.63
N ILE A 12 -8.74 94.51 -92.80
CA ILE A 12 -8.55 93.05 -92.89
C ILE A 12 -7.23 92.63 -92.24
N ILE A 13 -6.14 93.37 -92.51
CA ILE A 13 -4.83 93.11 -91.89
C ILE A 13 -4.92 93.31 -90.37
N ASN A 14 -5.54 94.40 -89.90
CA ASN A 14 -5.73 94.65 -88.47
C ASN A 14 -6.56 93.55 -87.78
N PHE A 15 -7.64 93.09 -88.44
CA PHE A 15 -8.44 91.98 -87.96
C PHE A 15 -7.65 90.66 -87.92
N LEU A 16 -6.86 90.37 -88.95
CA LEU A 16 -5.98 89.18 -88.97
C LEU A 16 -4.93 89.22 -87.87
N VAL A 17 -4.31 90.38 -87.62
CA VAL A 17 -3.37 90.58 -86.52
C VAL A 17 -4.06 90.36 -85.17
N LEU A 18 -5.27 90.89 -84.98
CA LEU A 18 -6.06 90.68 -83.77
C LEU A 18 -6.44 89.21 -83.56
N VAL A 19 -6.90 88.51 -84.61
CA VAL A 19 -7.22 87.08 -84.55
C VAL A 19 -5.98 86.25 -84.24
N TYR A 20 -4.83 86.59 -84.82
CA TYR A 20 -3.56 85.93 -84.52
C TYR A 20 -3.14 86.13 -83.05
N LEU A 21 -3.25 87.35 -82.53
CA LEU A 21 -3.01 87.67 -81.13
C LEU A 21 -3.97 86.92 -80.21
N LEU A 22 -5.27 86.91 -80.49
CA LEU A 22 -6.27 86.16 -79.72
C LEU A 22 -6.00 84.65 -79.71
N LYS A 23 -5.65 84.09 -80.87
CA LYS A 23 -5.30 82.68 -81.02
C LYS A 23 -4.06 82.32 -80.18
N ARG A 24 -3.05 83.18 -80.19
CA ARG A 24 -1.77 82.95 -79.50
C ARG A 24 -1.84 83.23 -77.99
N PHE A 25 -2.46 84.33 -77.57
CA PHE A 25 -2.49 84.81 -76.18
C PHE A 25 -3.66 84.31 -75.35
N LEU A 26 -4.84 84.06 -75.96
CA LEU A 26 -6.05 83.77 -75.19
C LEU A 26 -6.54 82.32 -75.39
N TYR A 27 -6.78 81.91 -76.64
CA TYR A 27 -7.34 80.58 -76.92
C TYR A 27 -6.38 79.44 -76.58
N GLY A 28 -5.10 79.56 -76.92
CA GLY A 28 -4.09 78.54 -76.61
C GLY A 28 -3.96 78.26 -75.10
N PRO A 29 -3.70 79.28 -74.26
CA PRO A 29 -3.59 79.09 -72.81
C PRO A 29 -4.88 78.61 -72.14
N ILE A 30 -6.06 79.09 -72.58
CA ILE A 30 -7.35 78.67 -72.00
C ILE A 30 -7.66 77.21 -72.31
N ILE A 31 -7.48 76.77 -73.56
CA ILE A 31 -7.71 75.37 -73.94
C ILE A 31 -6.75 74.44 -73.19
N ARG A 32 -5.47 74.81 -73.07
CA ARG A 32 -4.50 74.03 -72.28
C ARG A 32 -4.90 73.93 -70.81
N ALA A 33 -5.39 75.01 -70.20
CA ALA A 33 -5.85 75.01 -68.81
C ALA A 33 -7.12 74.14 -68.62
N MET A 34 -8.01 74.09 -69.61
CA MET A 34 -9.17 73.19 -69.62
C MET A 34 -8.73 71.72 -69.76
N ASP A 35 -7.84 71.41 -70.70
CA ASP A 35 -7.29 70.06 -70.90
C ASP A 35 -6.55 69.56 -69.64
N GLU A 36 -5.75 70.41 -68.99
CA GLU A 36 -5.08 70.08 -67.73
C GLU A 36 -6.07 69.81 -66.60
N ARG A 37 -7.17 70.58 -66.53
CA ARG A 37 -8.23 70.34 -65.55
C ARG A 37 -8.95 69.03 -65.83
N GLU A 38 -9.32 68.77 -67.08
CA GLU A 38 -9.98 67.54 -67.49
C GLU A 38 -9.11 66.32 -67.18
N LYS A 39 -7.82 66.37 -67.51
CA LYS A 39 -6.84 65.33 -67.15
C LYS A 39 -6.72 65.15 -65.64
N LYS A 40 -6.65 66.23 -64.85
CA LYS A 40 -6.59 66.14 -63.38
C LYS A 40 -7.85 65.50 -62.78
N ILE A 41 -9.03 65.80 -63.32
CA ILE A 41 -10.29 65.21 -62.87
C ILE A 41 -10.33 63.72 -63.24
N ALA A 42 -9.97 63.37 -64.48
CA ALA A 42 -9.89 61.99 -64.94
C ALA A 42 -8.91 61.16 -64.08
N LEU A 43 -7.70 61.68 -63.83
CA LEU A 43 -6.71 61.06 -62.94
C LEU A 43 -7.23 60.86 -61.52
N ARG A 44 -7.85 61.88 -60.92
CA ARG A 44 -8.43 61.75 -59.57
C ARG A 44 -9.52 60.70 -59.50
N GLN A 45 -10.34 60.60 -60.55
CA GLN A 45 -11.43 59.63 -60.61
C GLN A 45 -10.89 58.21 -60.82
N GLU A 46 -9.85 58.03 -61.63
CA GLU A 46 -9.13 56.77 -61.77
C GLU A 46 -8.45 56.35 -60.45
N GLU A 47 -7.73 57.26 -59.79
CA GLU A 47 -7.10 57.01 -58.49
C GLU A 47 -8.14 56.66 -57.40
N ALA A 48 -9.27 57.36 -57.37
CA ALA A 48 -10.37 57.04 -56.46
C ALA A 48 -10.98 55.65 -56.76
N GLY A 49 -11.11 55.30 -58.05
CA GLY A 49 -11.53 53.97 -58.49
C GLY A 49 -10.58 52.88 -58.01
N LYS A 50 -9.27 53.04 -58.25
CA LYS A 50 -8.23 52.10 -57.81
C LYS A 50 -8.20 51.95 -56.29
N LYS A 51 -8.24 53.04 -55.53
CA LYS A 51 -8.30 52.98 -54.06
C LYS A 51 -9.54 52.26 -53.54
N LYS A 52 -10.69 52.44 -54.20
CA LYS A 52 -11.93 51.73 -53.83
C LYS A 52 -11.82 50.23 -54.12
N GLU A 53 -11.21 49.86 -55.23
CA GLU A 53 -10.97 48.46 -55.60
C GLU A 53 -9.97 47.79 -54.65
N GLU A 54 -8.85 48.45 -54.34
CA GLU A 54 -7.88 48.01 -53.33
C GLU A 54 -8.54 47.82 -51.95
N ALA A 55 -9.37 48.77 -51.51
CA ALA A 55 -10.08 48.66 -50.25
C ALA A 55 -11.11 47.51 -50.24
N ASP A 56 -11.80 47.23 -51.35
CA ASP A 56 -12.73 46.10 -51.44
C ASP A 56 -11.99 44.76 -51.46
N LEU A 57 -10.84 44.69 -52.14
CA LEU A 57 -9.96 43.52 -52.11
C LEU A 57 -9.44 43.26 -50.69
N GLU A 58 -8.94 44.28 -50.01
CA GLU A 58 -8.46 44.16 -48.63
C GLU A 58 -9.59 43.76 -47.67
N ALA A 59 -10.78 44.33 -47.83
CA ALA A 59 -11.96 43.97 -47.02
C ALA A 59 -12.44 42.53 -47.28
N LYS A 60 -12.32 42.02 -48.50
CA LYS A 60 -12.59 40.61 -48.81
C LYS A 60 -11.55 39.70 -48.18
N ASP A 61 -10.28 40.08 -48.25
CA ASP A 61 -9.19 39.29 -47.72
C ASP A 61 -9.21 39.24 -46.18
N TYR A 62 -9.57 40.34 -45.52
CA TYR A 62 -9.83 40.38 -44.08
C TYR A 62 -11.00 39.49 -43.68
N ARG A 63 -12.13 39.55 -44.41
CA ARG A 63 -13.28 38.69 -44.15
C ARG A 63 -12.94 37.21 -44.29
N ARG A 64 -12.16 36.85 -45.32
CA ARG A 64 -11.66 35.48 -45.51
C ARG A 64 -10.78 35.04 -44.35
N LYS A 65 -9.82 35.86 -43.93
CA LYS A 65 -8.94 35.56 -42.79
C LYS A 65 -9.73 35.40 -41.49
N ASN A 66 -10.74 36.23 -41.25
CA ASN A 66 -11.59 36.10 -40.07
C ASN A 66 -12.36 34.78 -40.06
N MET A 67 -12.95 34.37 -41.19
CA MET A 67 -13.63 33.07 -41.28
C MET A 67 -12.66 31.91 -41.02
N GLU A 68 -11.46 31.94 -41.61
CA GLU A 68 -10.43 30.93 -41.38
C GLU A 68 -9.96 30.91 -39.91
N PHE A 69 -9.88 32.07 -39.26
CA PHE A 69 -9.59 32.16 -37.82
C PHE A 69 -10.70 31.56 -36.96
N ASP A 70 -11.96 31.84 -37.28
CA ASP A 70 -13.10 31.31 -36.54
C ASP A 70 -13.21 29.78 -36.70
N GLU A 71 -13.00 29.26 -37.91
CA GLU A 71 -12.96 27.81 -38.19
C GLU A 71 -11.83 27.12 -37.40
N ARG A 72 -10.60 27.66 -37.46
CA ARG A 72 -9.46 27.12 -36.68
C ARG A 72 -9.71 27.16 -35.18
N ARG A 73 -10.37 28.23 -34.71
CA ARG A 73 -10.69 28.38 -33.30
C ARG A 73 -11.69 27.31 -32.86
N GLU A 74 -12.72 27.07 -33.66
CA GLU A 74 -13.71 26.02 -33.39
C GLU A 74 -13.10 24.63 -33.41
N GLU A 75 -12.23 24.33 -34.38
CA GLU A 75 -11.48 23.07 -34.47
C GLU A 75 -10.59 22.87 -33.23
N MET A 76 -9.81 23.89 -32.86
CA MET A 76 -8.96 23.85 -31.67
C MET A 76 -9.78 23.66 -30.38
N PHE A 77 -10.93 24.32 -30.26
CA PHE A 77 -11.82 24.11 -29.11
C PHE A 77 -12.41 22.69 -29.07
N SER A 78 -12.72 22.10 -30.23
CA SER A 78 -13.19 20.71 -30.30
C SER A 78 -12.11 19.74 -29.84
N GLN A 79 -10.87 19.92 -30.34
CA GLN A 79 -9.73 19.10 -29.94
C GLN A 79 -9.44 19.20 -28.43
N ILE A 80 -9.45 20.41 -27.87
CA ILE A 80 -9.28 20.61 -26.43
C ILE A 80 -10.38 19.91 -25.64
N LYS A 81 -11.64 19.97 -26.09
CA LYS A 81 -12.75 19.27 -25.41
C LYS A 81 -12.55 17.76 -25.42
N GLU A 82 -12.14 17.19 -26.55
CA GLU A 82 -11.85 15.76 -26.67
C GLU A 82 -10.69 15.35 -25.77
N GLU A 83 -9.61 16.12 -25.73
CA GLU A 83 -8.45 15.87 -24.87
C GLU A 83 -8.82 15.96 -23.39
N VAL A 84 -9.61 16.96 -22.99
CA VAL A 84 -10.09 17.11 -21.62
C VAL A 84 -10.98 15.94 -21.22
N GLU A 85 -11.89 15.50 -22.09
CA GLU A 85 -12.76 14.35 -21.80
C GLU A 85 -11.96 13.04 -21.73
N ALA A 86 -10.98 12.84 -22.62
CA ALA A 86 -10.07 11.70 -22.55
C ALA A 86 -9.28 11.72 -21.24
N ARG A 87 -8.68 12.85 -20.88
CA ARG A 87 -7.91 13.01 -19.65
C ARG A 87 -8.77 12.82 -18.41
N ARG A 88 -10.01 13.29 -18.43
CA ARG A 88 -10.98 13.08 -17.36
C ARG A 88 -11.30 11.60 -17.17
N LYS A 89 -11.53 10.86 -18.26
CA LYS A 89 -11.75 9.40 -18.20
C LYS A 89 -10.52 8.69 -17.62
N ASP A 90 -9.32 9.05 -18.05
CA ASP A 90 -8.08 8.47 -17.54
C ASP A 90 -7.93 8.71 -16.03
N LEU A 91 -8.16 9.95 -15.57
CA LEU A 91 -8.10 10.28 -14.14
C LEU A 91 -9.14 9.52 -13.32
N ILE A 92 -10.35 9.34 -13.84
CA ILE A 92 -11.39 8.55 -13.17
C ILE A 92 -11.01 7.07 -13.11
N ASN A 93 -10.45 6.52 -14.19
CA ASN A 93 -10.01 5.12 -14.23
C ASN A 93 -8.82 4.90 -13.27
N GLU A 94 -7.87 5.81 -13.24
CA GLU A 94 -6.74 5.78 -12.31
C GLU A 94 -7.23 5.84 -10.85
N ALA A 95 -8.13 6.78 -10.53
CA ALA A 95 -8.72 6.86 -9.20
C ALA A 95 -9.47 5.57 -8.80
N ARG A 96 -10.20 4.95 -9.74
CA ARG A 96 -10.86 3.65 -9.51
C ARG A 96 -9.86 2.54 -9.25
N ASN A 97 -8.76 2.49 -10.00
CA ASN A 97 -7.70 1.51 -9.83
C ASN A 97 -7.03 1.65 -8.47
N GLN A 98 -6.73 2.88 -8.04
CA GLN A 98 -6.17 3.16 -6.72
C GLN A 98 -7.12 2.73 -5.60
N VAL A 99 -8.40 3.09 -5.68
CA VAL A 99 -9.42 2.68 -4.70
C VAL A 99 -9.54 1.16 -4.63
N ASN A 100 -9.51 0.47 -5.78
CA ASN A 100 -9.57 -0.99 -5.82
C ASN A 100 -8.31 -1.62 -5.20
N ALA A 101 -7.12 -1.09 -5.50
CA ALA A 101 -5.86 -1.55 -4.93
C ALA A 101 -5.84 -1.36 -3.40
N ASP A 102 -6.28 -0.20 -2.90
CA ASP A 102 -6.35 0.09 -1.47
C ASP A 102 -7.39 -0.80 -0.78
N ARG A 103 -8.53 -1.04 -1.42
CA ARG A 103 -9.54 -1.99 -0.93
C ARG A 103 -8.97 -3.40 -0.80
N THR A 104 -8.24 -3.89 -1.80
CA THR A 104 -7.61 -5.22 -1.75
C THR A 104 -6.59 -5.30 -0.62
N LYS A 105 -5.71 -4.31 -0.49
CA LYS A 105 -4.74 -4.22 0.61
C LYS A 105 -5.42 -4.20 1.98
N TRP A 106 -6.53 -3.47 2.10
CA TRP A 106 -7.32 -3.42 3.34
C TRP A 106 -7.95 -4.77 3.68
N TYR A 107 -8.51 -5.48 2.70
CA TYR A 107 -9.04 -6.83 2.91
C TYR A 107 -7.96 -7.82 3.34
N GLU A 108 -6.78 -7.78 2.71
CA GLU A 108 -5.64 -8.60 3.12
C GLU A 108 -5.17 -8.26 4.54
N ALA A 109 -5.09 -6.97 4.88
CA ALA A 109 -4.70 -6.52 6.20
C ALA A 109 -5.68 -7.02 7.28
N ILE A 110 -6.99 -6.90 7.06
CA ILE A 110 -8.02 -7.44 7.95
C ILE A 110 -7.88 -8.94 8.11
N GLN A 111 -7.59 -9.65 7.01
CA GLN A 111 -7.52 -11.10 7.08
C GLN A 111 -6.29 -11.57 7.86
N ARG A 112 -5.15 -10.90 7.69
CA ARG A 112 -3.96 -11.11 8.52
C ARG A 112 -4.23 -10.79 9.99
N GLU A 113 -4.87 -9.66 10.28
CA GLU A 113 -5.21 -9.26 11.65
C GLU A 113 -6.15 -10.27 12.33
N LYS A 114 -7.14 -10.79 11.60
CA LYS A 114 -8.03 -11.86 12.08
C LYS A 114 -7.26 -13.14 12.40
N GLU A 115 -6.32 -13.54 11.55
CA GLU A 115 -5.51 -14.74 11.75
C GLU A 115 -4.64 -14.60 13.01
N VAL A 116 -3.95 -13.46 13.16
CA VAL A 116 -3.16 -13.14 14.36
C VAL A 116 -4.04 -13.13 15.61
N PHE A 117 -5.22 -12.50 15.55
CA PHE A 117 -6.17 -12.47 16.66
C PHE A 117 -6.64 -13.88 17.05
N LEU A 118 -6.99 -14.73 16.08
CA LEU A 118 -7.41 -16.11 16.34
C LEU A 118 -6.27 -16.96 16.91
N GLN A 119 -5.03 -16.73 16.48
CA GLN A 119 -3.86 -17.40 17.03
C GLN A 119 -3.64 -17.00 18.50
N ASP A 120 -3.69 -15.70 18.81
CA ASP A 120 -3.55 -15.21 20.18
C ASP A 120 -4.68 -15.73 21.08
N LEU A 121 -5.92 -15.74 20.59
CA LEU A 121 -7.07 -16.29 21.31
C LEU A 121 -6.88 -17.79 21.62
N ARG A 122 -6.44 -18.58 20.65
CA ARG A 122 -6.15 -20.01 20.85
C ARG A 122 -5.07 -20.23 21.89
N ARG A 123 -3.98 -19.45 21.83
CA ARG A 123 -2.87 -19.51 22.79
C ARG A 123 -3.35 -19.21 24.22
N ARG A 124 -4.12 -18.14 24.40
CA ARG A 124 -4.71 -17.76 25.69
C ARG A 124 -5.65 -18.84 26.22
N ALA A 125 -6.54 -19.36 25.37
CA ALA A 125 -7.46 -20.43 25.74
C ALA A 125 -6.71 -21.70 26.19
N GLY A 126 -5.65 -22.07 25.47
CA GLY A 126 -4.77 -23.21 25.80
C GLY A 126 -4.14 -23.07 27.19
N ARG A 127 -3.51 -21.92 27.45
CA ARG A 127 -2.92 -21.60 28.76
C ARG A 127 -3.96 -21.62 29.88
N GLN A 128 -5.11 -21.00 29.64
CA GLN A 128 -6.18 -20.94 30.65
C GLN A 128 -6.77 -22.31 30.94
N THR A 129 -6.86 -23.19 29.94
CA THR A 129 -7.30 -24.58 30.13
C THR A 129 -6.31 -25.34 31.00
N CYS A 130 -5.01 -25.23 30.71
CA CYS A 130 -3.96 -25.87 31.51
C CYS A 130 -3.95 -25.32 32.95
N ALA A 131 -4.14 -24.02 33.14
CA ALA A 131 -4.23 -23.41 34.46
C ALA A 131 -5.43 -23.91 35.27
N ILE A 132 -6.61 -24.05 34.64
CA ILE A 132 -7.80 -24.63 35.29
C ILE A 132 -7.55 -26.10 35.62
N SER A 133 -6.94 -26.88 34.72
CA SER A 133 -6.57 -28.27 34.99
C SER A 133 -5.61 -28.41 36.18
N ARG A 134 -4.56 -27.55 36.27
CA ARG A 134 -3.66 -27.51 37.44
C ARG A 134 -4.44 -27.24 38.72
N GLN A 135 -5.37 -26.28 38.70
CA GLN A 135 -6.18 -25.92 39.87
C GLN A 135 -7.11 -27.07 40.30
N VAL A 136 -7.84 -27.67 39.37
CA VAL A 136 -8.76 -28.79 39.68
C VAL A 136 -8.00 -29.99 40.23
N LEU A 137 -6.86 -30.35 39.62
CA LEU A 137 -6.06 -31.49 40.09
C LEU A 137 -5.46 -31.23 41.47
N LYS A 138 -5.11 -29.99 41.79
CA LYS A 138 -4.69 -29.59 43.14
C LYS A 138 -5.82 -29.70 44.16
N GLU A 139 -7.05 -29.32 43.79
CA GLU A 139 -8.24 -29.42 44.66
C GLU A 139 -8.72 -30.87 44.86
N MET A 140 -8.50 -31.74 43.86
CA MET A 140 -8.89 -33.16 43.87
C MET A 140 -7.82 -34.10 44.45
N ALA A 141 -6.72 -33.57 44.99
CA ALA A 141 -5.67 -34.36 45.65
C ALA A 141 -6.20 -34.96 46.96
N ASP A 142 -6.89 -36.10 46.87
CA ASP A 142 -7.37 -36.89 48.00
C ASP A 142 -6.48 -38.11 48.27
N VAL A 143 -6.73 -38.80 49.38
CA VAL A 143 -5.89 -39.93 49.85
C VAL A 143 -5.84 -41.08 48.82
N ASP A 144 -6.93 -41.32 48.08
CA ASP A 144 -6.98 -42.38 47.07
C ASP A 144 -6.09 -42.06 45.85
N LEU A 145 -6.04 -40.79 45.45
CA LEU A 145 -5.13 -40.32 44.41
C LEU A 145 -3.68 -40.34 44.90
N GLU A 146 -3.40 -39.89 46.13
CA GLU A 146 -2.07 -39.93 46.75
C GLU A 146 -1.47 -41.35 46.74
N ASP A 147 -2.26 -42.36 47.10
CA ASP A 147 -1.85 -43.76 47.07
C ASP A 147 -1.53 -44.26 45.65
N HIS A 148 -2.32 -43.87 44.65
CA HIS A 148 -2.04 -44.18 43.25
C HIS A 148 -0.76 -43.51 42.75
N ILE A 149 -0.53 -42.25 43.13
CA ILE A 149 0.69 -41.49 42.78
C ILE A 149 1.92 -42.22 43.31
N ILE A 150 1.89 -42.69 44.57
CA ILE A 150 2.99 -43.46 45.15
C ILE A 150 3.25 -44.74 44.35
N HIS A 151 2.20 -45.49 44.01
CA HIS A 151 2.34 -46.74 43.26
C HIS A 151 2.95 -46.51 41.87
N VAL A 152 2.50 -45.47 41.15
CA VAL A 152 3.05 -45.12 39.83
C VAL A 152 4.50 -44.65 39.94
N PHE A 153 4.85 -43.89 40.98
CA PHE A 153 6.23 -43.47 41.22
C PHE A 153 7.16 -44.64 41.51
N ILE A 154 6.76 -45.59 42.37
CA ILE A 154 7.54 -46.81 42.64
C ILE A 154 7.75 -47.61 41.35
N LYS A 155 6.69 -47.78 40.54
CA LYS A 155 6.79 -48.46 39.24
C LYS A 155 7.76 -47.75 38.30
N ARG A 156 7.77 -46.42 38.26
CA ARG A 156 8.71 -45.62 37.47
C ARG A 156 10.15 -45.81 37.94
N LEU A 157 10.39 -45.83 39.26
CA LEU A 157 11.71 -46.11 39.82
C LEU A 157 12.21 -47.52 39.45
N LEU A 158 11.32 -48.50 39.32
CA LEU A 158 11.67 -49.86 38.86
C LEU A 158 11.93 -49.94 37.35
N SER A 159 11.33 -49.05 36.56
CA SER A 159 11.43 -49.04 35.10
C SER A 159 12.44 -48.03 34.54
N LEU A 160 13.39 -47.56 35.36
CA LEU A 160 14.44 -46.66 34.90
C LEU A 160 15.32 -47.34 33.85
N ASN A 161 15.73 -46.57 32.84
CA ASN A 161 16.59 -47.06 31.77
C ASN A 161 18.05 -47.15 32.24
N LYS A 162 18.90 -47.92 31.53
CA LYS A 162 20.31 -48.13 31.91
C LYS A 162 21.08 -46.81 32.11
N ASP A 163 20.85 -45.82 31.26
CA ASP A 163 21.51 -44.51 31.34
C ASP A 163 21.06 -43.71 32.57
N GLU A 164 19.78 -43.81 32.95
CA GLU A 164 19.22 -43.14 34.13
C GLU A 164 19.72 -43.81 35.42
N ILE A 165 19.85 -45.14 35.41
CA ILE A 165 20.42 -45.92 36.52
C ILE A 165 21.90 -45.56 36.72
N GLU A 166 22.67 -45.43 35.64
CA GLU A 166 24.08 -45.07 35.73
C GLU A 166 24.25 -43.63 36.27
N ALA A 167 23.47 -42.67 35.76
CA ALA A 167 23.46 -41.31 36.25
C ALA A 167 23.05 -41.21 37.73
N LEU A 168 22.10 -42.05 38.15
CA LEU A 168 21.68 -42.18 39.54
C LEU A 168 22.82 -42.70 40.41
N LYS A 169 23.52 -43.77 40.00
CA LYS A 169 24.66 -44.35 40.73
C LYS A 169 25.82 -43.37 40.86
N GLU A 170 26.21 -42.72 39.76
CA GLU A 170 27.28 -41.72 39.76
C GLU A 170 27.00 -40.58 40.76
N SER A 171 25.76 -40.09 40.78
CA SER A 171 25.34 -39.01 41.66
C SER A 171 25.32 -39.42 43.13
N ILE A 172 24.94 -40.66 43.44
CA ILE A 172 24.94 -41.21 44.80
C ILE A 172 26.38 -41.38 45.33
N HIS A 173 27.30 -41.88 44.49
CA HIS A 173 28.71 -42.03 44.85
C HIS A 173 29.42 -40.68 45.06
N ARG A 174 29.09 -39.67 44.25
CA ARG A 174 29.75 -38.36 44.28
C ARG A 174 29.31 -37.48 45.45
N PHE A 175 28.07 -37.60 45.91
CA PHE A 175 27.45 -36.64 46.85
C PHE A 175 27.02 -37.24 48.20
N SER A 176 27.83 -38.16 48.72
CA SER A 176 27.70 -38.69 50.10
C SER A 176 26.42 -39.48 50.40
N GLN A 177 25.85 -40.18 49.40
CA GLN A 177 24.72 -41.12 49.59
C GLN A 177 23.43 -40.51 50.18
N LYS A 178 23.26 -39.19 50.15
CA LYS A 178 22.06 -38.51 50.66
C LYS A 178 21.07 -38.24 49.53
N ILE A 179 19.87 -38.79 49.65
CA ILE A 179 18.76 -38.56 48.72
C ILE A 179 17.65 -37.83 49.46
N SER A 180 17.08 -36.79 48.85
CA SER A 180 15.83 -36.19 49.33
C SER A 180 14.69 -36.57 48.41
N VAL A 181 13.63 -37.13 48.99
CA VAL A 181 12.36 -37.40 48.32
C VAL A 181 11.37 -36.35 48.79
N HIS A 182 10.94 -35.51 47.86
CA HIS A 182 9.96 -34.46 48.06
C HIS A 182 8.60 -34.95 47.57
N SER A 183 7.55 -34.80 48.37
CA SER A 183 6.20 -35.16 47.98
C SER A 183 5.21 -34.04 48.30
N ALA A 184 4.15 -33.94 47.49
CA ALA A 184 3.07 -32.97 47.73
C ALA A 184 2.31 -33.23 49.05
N PHE A 185 2.38 -34.46 49.55
CA PHE A 185 1.68 -34.97 50.73
C PHE A 185 2.61 -35.80 51.62
N LYS A 186 2.16 -36.17 52.81
CA LYS A 186 2.96 -36.98 53.74
C LYS A 186 2.86 -38.47 53.35
N ILE A 187 3.96 -39.04 52.84
CA ILE A 187 4.00 -40.46 52.47
C ILE A 187 3.83 -41.35 53.72
N PRO A 188 2.91 -42.34 53.72
CA PRO A 188 2.76 -43.28 54.82
C PRO A 188 4.00 -44.17 55.01
N VAL A 189 4.16 -44.74 56.20
CA VAL A 189 5.39 -45.49 56.60
C VAL A 189 5.67 -46.69 55.69
N LYS A 190 4.62 -47.44 55.29
CA LYS A 190 4.79 -48.65 54.47
C LYS A 190 5.29 -48.33 53.05
N PRO A 191 4.64 -47.45 52.26
CA PRO A 191 5.15 -47.07 50.94
C PRO A 191 6.50 -46.33 50.99
N ALA A 192 6.78 -45.55 52.04
CA ALA A 192 8.10 -44.95 52.22
C ALA A 192 9.20 -46.01 52.34
N GLY A 193 8.93 -47.12 53.05
CA GLY A 193 9.82 -48.28 53.12
C GLY A 193 10.04 -48.96 51.76
N GLU A 194 8.98 -49.12 50.97
CA GLU A 194 9.07 -49.68 49.61
C GLU A 194 9.94 -48.80 48.70
N ILE A 195 9.76 -47.47 48.73
CA ILE A 195 10.61 -46.53 47.98
C ILE A 195 12.08 -46.65 48.42
N MET A 196 12.36 -46.68 49.72
CA MET A 196 13.73 -46.86 50.23
C MET A 196 14.38 -48.16 49.75
N GLU A 197 13.64 -49.26 49.71
CA GLU A 197 14.13 -50.56 49.26
C GLU A 197 14.44 -50.55 47.75
N VAL A 198 13.55 -49.99 46.93
CA VAL A 198 13.78 -49.84 45.48
C VAL A 198 15.02 -49.00 45.20
N LEU A 199 15.20 -47.89 45.91
CA LEU A 199 16.38 -47.03 45.75
C LEU A 199 17.67 -47.73 46.18
N ARG A 200 17.63 -48.52 47.26
CA ARG A 200 18.77 -49.32 47.70
C ARG A 200 19.19 -50.36 46.66
N ASN A 201 18.20 -51.03 46.06
CA ASN A 201 18.44 -52.05 45.03
C ASN A 201 18.99 -51.43 43.73
N GLN A 202 18.49 -50.25 43.34
CA GLN A 202 18.95 -49.52 42.15
C GLN A 202 20.36 -48.92 42.33
N ALA A 203 20.73 -48.51 43.55
CA ALA A 203 21.96 -47.80 43.85
C ALA A 203 23.17 -48.68 44.23
N ASP A 204 23.00 -50.00 44.33
CA ASP A 204 24.04 -50.96 44.78
C ASP A 204 24.79 -50.53 46.06
N GLY A 205 24.08 -49.93 47.04
CA GLY A 205 24.73 -49.37 48.22
C GLY A 205 23.80 -48.88 49.33
N HIS A 206 24.40 -48.44 50.45
CA HIS A 206 23.66 -47.82 51.55
C HIS A 206 23.30 -46.38 51.18
N VAL A 207 22.03 -46.03 51.30
CA VAL A 207 21.50 -44.72 50.92
C VAL A 207 20.71 -44.15 52.08
N ASP A 208 21.03 -42.91 52.47
CA ASP A 208 20.28 -42.14 53.47
C ASP A 208 19.19 -41.35 52.76
N VAL A 209 17.94 -41.83 52.85
CA VAL A 209 16.78 -41.24 52.18
C VAL A 209 15.99 -40.40 53.18
N LYS A 210 15.87 -39.11 52.91
CA LYS A 210 15.03 -38.18 53.67
C LYS A 210 13.75 -37.89 52.91
N PHE A 211 12.62 -37.97 53.60
CA PHE A 211 11.31 -37.63 53.05
C PHE A 211 10.91 -36.24 53.55
N GLU A 212 10.63 -35.33 52.63
CA GLU A 212 10.20 -33.96 52.91
C GLU A 212 8.90 -33.65 52.17
N VAL A 213 8.01 -32.88 52.81
CA VAL A 213 6.77 -32.43 52.17
C VAL A 213 7.03 -31.08 51.52
N SER A 214 6.75 -30.99 50.22
CA SER A 214 6.94 -29.79 49.41
C SER A 214 5.59 -29.32 48.85
N PRO A 215 4.97 -28.26 49.42
CA PRO A 215 3.65 -27.77 49.02
C PRO A 215 3.57 -27.22 47.59
N ASP A 216 4.71 -26.94 46.98
CA ASP A 216 4.81 -26.42 45.61
C ASP A 216 4.63 -27.52 44.54
N LEU A 217 4.76 -28.80 44.92
CA LEU A 217 4.49 -29.93 44.03
C LEU A 217 2.98 -30.14 43.87
N ILE A 218 2.49 -30.19 42.62
CA ILE A 218 1.11 -30.57 42.33
C ILE A 218 1.07 -32.09 42.11
N CYS A 219 0.42 -32.80 43.04
CA CYS A 219 0.07 -34.21 42.91
C CYS A 219 1.24 -35.08 42.40
N GLY A 220 2.30 -35.21 43.21
CA GLY A 220 3.49 -35.89 42.76
C GLY A 220 4.54 -36.15 43.83
N ILE A 221 5.54 -36.93 43.41
CA ILE A 221 6.72 -37.28 44.18
C ILE A 221 7.95 -37.02 43.30
N GLU A 222 8.95 -36.39 43.90
CA GLU A 222 10.20 -36.06 43.27
C GLU A 222 11.36 -36.58 44.10
N LEU A 223 12.26 -37.29 43.46
CA LEU A 223 13.55 -37.66 44.02
C LEU A 223 14.61 -36.70 43.51
N LYS A 224 15.35 -36.11 44.45
CA LYS A 224 16.39 -35.14 44.19
C LYS A 224 17.71 -35.60 44.79
N ILE A 225 18.72 -35.60 43.93
CA ILE A 225 20.13 -35.83 44.26
C ILE A 225 20.90 -34.66 43.65
N GLN A 226 22.02 -34.26 44.26
CA GLN A 226 22.83 -33.19 43.68
C GLN A 226 23.25 -33.54 42.24
N GLY A 227 22.62 -32.89 41.25
CA GLY A 227 22.85 -33.12 39.83
C GLY A 227 21.84 -34.01 39.10
N THR A 228 20.93 -34.72 39.79
CA THR A 228 19.93 -35.59 39.15
C THR A 228 18.57 -35.46 39.82
N ARG A 229 17.52 -35.30 39.00
CA ARG A 229 16.12 -35.17 39.41
C ARG A 229 15.30 -36.26 38.72
N ILE A 230 14.58 -37.06 39.50
CA ILE A 230 13.61 -38.03 38.99
C ILE A 230 12.26 -37.68 39.61
N SER A 231 11.41 -37.00 38.85
CA SER A 231 10.07 -36.59 39.28
C SER A 231 9.00 -37.37 38.57
N TRP A 232 7.94 -37.74 39.28
CA TRP A 232 6.63 -38.03 38.70
C TRP A 232 5.64 -37.09 39.40
N ASN A 233 5.26 -36.02 38.73
CA ASN A 233 4.28 -35.07 39.22
C ASN A 233 3.39 -34.62 38.05
N VAL A 234 2.18 -34.17 38.36
CA VAL A 234 1.21 -33.71 37.36
C VAL A 234 1.69 -32.43 36.67
N ASP A 235 2.52 -31.63 37.34
CA ASP A 235 3.04 -30.36 36.86
C ASP A 235 3.89 -30.53 35.58
N ASP A 236 4.80 -31.52 35.56
CA ASP A 236 5.66 -31.90 34.44
C ASP A 236 4.83 -32.38 33.23
N TYR A 237 3.75 -33.15 33.48
CA TYR A 237 2.85 -33.61 32.42
C TYR A 237 2.02 -32.47 31.84
N LEU A 238 1.54 -31.55 32.67
CA LEU A 238 0.79 -30.38 32.22
C LEU A 238 1.68 -29.36 31.52
N GLU A 239 2.95 -29.24 31.91
CA GLU A 239 3.95 -28.45 31.19
C GLU A 239 4.21 -29.04 29.80
N THR A 240 4.46 -30.35 29.72
CA THR A 240 4.62 -31.04 28.44
C THR A 240 3.36 -30.93 27.56
N LEU A 241 2.18 -31.04 28.15
CA LEU A 241 0.91 -30.86 27.46
C LEU A 241 0.72 -29.43 26.97
N GLU A 242 1.05 -28.43 27.79
CA GLU A 242 1.00 -27.03 27.43
C GLU A 242 1.96 -26.73 26.27
N GLU A 243 3.21 -27.20 26.32
CA GLU A 243 4.18 -27.09 25.25
C GLU A 243 3.69 -27.73 23.95
N SER A 244 3.18 -28.97 24.03
CA SER A 244 2.64 -29.70 22.88
C SER A 244 1.40 -29.01 22.29
N LEU A 245 0.50 -28.50 23.14
CA LEU A 245 -0.69 -27.78 22.73
C LEU A 245 -0.32 -26.46 22.08
N LEU A 246 0.61 -25.69 22.66
CA LEU A 246 1.13 -24.46 22.07
C LEU A 246 1.78 -24.72 20.71
N ALA A 247 2.64 -25.72 20.61
CA ALA A 247 3.29 -26.12 19.36
C ALA A 247 2.27 -26.58 18.30
N ALA A 248 1.21 -27.30 18.69
CA ALA A 248 0.15 -27.74 17.79
C ALA A 248 -0.73 -26.57 17.30
N LEU A 249 -0.95 -25.56 18.16
CA LEU A 249 -1.66 -24.33 17.80
C LEU A 249 -0.86 -23.45 16.84
N GLU A 250 0.47 -23.41 16.97
CA GLU A 250 1.39 -22.71 16.08
C GLU A 250 1.50 -23.40 14.71
N ASN A 251 1.73 -24.72 14.69
CA ASN A 251 1.83 -25.52 13.45
C ASN A 251 0.55 -25.52 12.60
N LYS A 252 -0.64 -25.46 13.22
CA LYS A 252 -1.91 -25.30 12.48
C LYS A 252 -2.08 -23.89 11.92
N GLY A 253 -1.44 -22.88 12.50
CA GLY A 253 -1.37 -21.52 11.95
C GLY A 253 -0.53 -21.48 10.67
N GLU A 254 0.66 -22.09 10.70
CA GLU A 254 1.58 -22.13 9.55
C GLU A 254 1.03 -22.93 8.36
N LYS A 255 0.48 -24.13 8.60
CA LYS A 255 -0.12 -24.95 7.52
C LYS A 255 -1.37 -24.32 6.89
N ALA A 256 -2.04 -23.41 7.60
CA ALA A 256 -3.17 -22.64 7.07
C ALA A 256 -2.70 -21.41 6.26
N ALA A 257 -1.56 -20.82 6.62
CA ALA A 257 -0.92 -19.73 5.89
C ALA A 257 -0.31 -20.20 4.56
N GLU A 258 0.42 -21.32 4.55
CA GLU A 258 1.03 -21.90 3.32
C GLU A 258 -0.03 -22.29 2.27
N LYS A 259 -1.17 -22.85 2.70
CA LYS A 259 -2.26 -23.22 1.77
C LYS A 259 -2.98 -22.03 1.13
N LYS A 260 -2.82 -20.82 1.68
CA LYS A 260 -3.41 -19.59 1.13
C LYS A 260 -2.49 -18.93 0.10
N ASP A 261 -1.17 -18.97 0.31
CA ASP A 261 -0.20 -18.44 -0.67
C ASP A 261 -0.15 -19.27 -1.96
N ASP A 262 -0.35 -20.59 -1.89
CA ASP A 262 -0.30 -21.49 -3.05
C ASP A 262 -1.57 -21.44 -3.95
N ARG A 263 -2.52 -20.55 -3.64
CA ARG A 263 -3.79 -20.35 -4.39
C ARG A 263 -4.00 -18.92 -4.89
N GLY A 264 -3.05 -18.01 -4.65
CA GLY A 264 -3.03 -16.65 -5.20
C GLY A 264 -2.22 -16.58 -6.49
#